data_AF-A0A8T5IEY2-F1
#
_entry.id   AF-A0A8T5IEY2-F1
#
_cell.length_a   1.000
_cell.length_b   1.000
_cell.length_c   1.000
_cell.angle_alpha   90.00
_cell.angle_beta   90.00
_cell.angle_gamma   90.00
#
_symmetry.space_group_name_H-M   'P 1'
#
loop_
_entity.id
_entity.type
_entity.pdbx_description
1 polymer ?
#
loop_
_entity_poly.entity_id
_entity_poly.type
_entity_poly.pdbx_seq_one_letter_code
_entity_poly.pdbx_strand_id
1 'polypeptide(L)'
;SWLNIISNSDSLSEASEQMKQYSFAKAFTKLDADSSLSNYEDALDRHYFEKALAAANGKDVADKFLRNHLQMEIDHRNIINLFEAHTLGLSSENIRNSLLDGGKLIPTAQLNAAANTDDDGVLDILRRSSRFDCNGLEEALKEAKNLRTLDPVVMWLHGREKKDLTRMSYLHPLSALPVIHYISLKVQEVTDLRLIVRGVTAGLSAEVLEAHIL
;
A
#
# COMPACT_ATOMS: atom_id res chain seq x y z
N SER A 1 -11.25 15.03 -17.59
CA SER A 1 -10.61 14.44 -16.40
C SER A 1 -10.46 12.94 -16.63
N TRP A 2 -9.43 12.29 -16.09
CA TRP A 2 -9.26 10.84 -16.20
C TRP A 2 -10.46 10.08 -15.59
N LEU A 3 -11.10 10.64 -14.57
CA LEU A 3 -12.36 10.11 -14.00
C LEU A 3 -13.48 10.01 -15.04
N ASN A 4 -13.60 11.01 -15.92
CA ASN A 4 -14.61 10.99 -16.99
C ASN A 4 -14.26 9.98 -18.08
N ILE A 5 -12.97 9.67 -18.28
CA ILE A 5 -12.57 8.64 -19.24
C ILE A 5 -13.04 7.28 -18.72
N ILE A 6 -12.73 6.96 -17.46
CA ILE A 6 -13.16 5.68 -16.84
C ILE A 6 -14.68 5.53 -16.87
N SER A 7 -15.44 6.59 -16.54
CA SER A 7 -16.91 6.49 -16.48
C SER A 7 -17.59 6.32 -17.84
N ASN A 8 -16.91 6.64 -18.94
CA ASN A 8 -17.48 6.64 -20.29
C ASN A 8 -16.81 5.64 -21.24
N SER A 9 -15.83 4.86 -20.76
CA SER A 9 -15.16 3.83 -21.56
C SER A 9 -15.87 2.49 -21.36
N ASP A 10 -16.01 1.72 -22.43
CA ASP A 10 -16.66 0.42 -22.39
C ASP A 10 -15.68 -0.69 -21.97
N SER A 11 -14.37 -0.43 -22.04
CA SER A 11 -13.32 -1.37 -21.66
C SER A 11 -12.09 -0.69 -21.03
N LEU A 12 -11.29 -1.48 -20.28
CA LEU A 12 -10.01 -1.01 -19.71
C LEU A 12 -9.01 -0.63 -20.82
N SER A 13 -8.99 -1.38 -21.92
CA SER A 13 -8.14 -1.11 -23.07
C SER A 13 -8.48 0.26 -23.69
N GLU A 14 -9.77 0.53 -23.93
CA GLU A 14 -10.24 1.83 -24.43
C GLU A 14 -9.88 2.96 -23.47
N ALA A 15 -10.15 2.79 -22.17
CA ALA A 15 -9.82 3.78 -21.15
C ALA A 15 -8.32 4.10 -21.16
N SER A 16 -7.47 3.07 -21.26
CA SER A 16 -6.01 3.23 -21.28
C SER A 16 -5.51 3.98 -22.53
N GLU A 17 -6.14 3.72 -23.68
CA GLU A 17 -5.84 4.40 -24.96
C GLU A 17 -6.17 5.89 -24.89
N GLN A 18 -7.35 6.23 -24.34
CA GLN A 18 -7.76 7.61 -24.14
C GLN A 18 -6.91 8.35 -23.09
N MET A 19 -6.22 7.60 -22.21
CA MET A 19 -5.35 8.16 -21.17
C MET A 19 -3.90 8.41 -21.61
N LYS A 20 -3.52 8.18 -22.88
CA LYS A 20 -2.13 8.33 -23.38
C LYS A 20 -1.45 9.67 -23.07
N GLN A 21 -2.21 10.73 -22.89
CA GLN A 21 -1.71 12.06 -22.54
C GLN A 21 -1.25 12.21 -21.08
N TYR A 22 -1.63 11.30 -20.19
CA TYR A 22 -1.26 11.34 -18.78
C TYR A 22 0.14 10.74 -18.55
N SER A 23 0.86 11.26 -17.55
CA SER A 23 2.22 10.81 -17.21
C SER A 23 2.31 9.32 -16.88
N PHE A 24 1.26 8.77 -16.25
CA PHE A 24 1.18 7.37 -15.86
C PHE A 24 0.80 6.42 -17.01
N ALA A 25 0.44 6.92 -18.20
CA ALA A 25 0.03 6.07 -19.32
C ALA A 25 1.13 5.10 -19.77
N LYS A 26 2.41 5.41 -19.46
CA LYS A 26 3.54 4.51 -19.68
C LYS A 26 3.39 3.18 -18.94
N ALA A 27 2.66 3.15 -17.83
CA ALA A 27 2.36 1.92 -17.08
C ALA A 27 1.65 0.87 -17.94
N PHE A 28 0.81 1.31 -18.89
CA PHE A 28 -0.04 0.42 -19.68
C PHE A 28 0.65 -0.14 -20.93
N THR A 29 1.85 0.33 -21.28
CA THR A 29 2.50 0.00 -22.56
C THR A 29 2.84 -1.47 -22.76
N LYS A 30 2.90 -2.23 -21.66
CA LYS A 30 3.21 -3.67 -21.65
C LYS A 30 1.98 -4.55 -21.41
N LEU A 31 0.79 -3.95 -21.30
CA LEU A 31 -0.44 -4.69 -21.06
C LEU A 31 -1.12 -5.04 -22.38
N ASP A 32 -1.56 -6.29 -22.48
CA ASP A 32 -2.38 -6.76 -23.59
C ASP A 32 -3.83 -6.28 -23.43
N ALA A 33 -4.60 -6.26 -24.52
CA ALA A 33 -5.97 -5.74 -24.53
C ALA A 33 -6.94 -6.54 -23.65
N ASP A 34 -6.63 -7.80 -23.37
CA ASP A 34 -7.36 -8.74 -22.52
C ASP A 34 -6.81 -8.82 -21.08
N SER A 35 -5.89 -7.91 -20.70
CA SER A 35 -5.36 -7.83 -19.35
C SER A 35 -6.46 -7.61 -18.31
N SER A 36 -6.36 -8.31 -17.18
CA SER A 36 -7.29 -8.20 -16.06
C SER A 36 -7.17 -6.84 -15.36
N LEU A 37 -8.19 -6.46 -14.58
CA LEU A 37 -8.13 -5.26 -13.73
C LEU A 37 -6.92 -5.28 -12.78
N SER A 38 -6.62 -6.42 -12.17
CA SER A 38 -5.45 -6.61 -11.30
C SER A 38 -4.15 -6.25 -12.03
N ASN A 39 -3.99 -6.66 -13.29
CA ASN A 39 -2.79 -6.33 -14.07
C ASN A 39 -2.64 -4.82 -14.30
N TYR A 40 -3.75 -4.10 -14.50
CA TYR A 40 -3.75 -2.64 -14.64
C TYR A 40 -3.38 -1.95 -13.32
N GLU A 41 -3.94 -2.40 -12.19
CA GLU A 41 -3.64 -1.89 -10.85
C GLU A 41 -2.17 -2.11 -10.49
N ASP A 42 -1.69 -3.33 -10.69
CA ASP A 42 -0.30 -3.74 -10.49
C ASP A 42 0.69 -2.92 -11.34
N ALA A 43 0.33 -2.62 -12.59
CA ALA A 43 1.16 -1.79 -13.47
C ALA A 43 1.20 -0.33 -13.01
N LEU A 44 0.08 0.20 -12.52
CA LEU A 44 -0.02 1.56 -11.99
C LEU A 44 0.77 1.72 -10.69
N ASP A 45 0.64 0.77 -9.77
CA ASP A 45 1.37 0.76 -8.50
C ASP A 45 2.89 0.75 -8.75
N ARG A 46 3.35 -0.15 -9.62
CA ARG A 46 4.77 -0.21 -10.01
C ARG A 46 5.25 1.11 -10.60
N HIS A 47 4.49 1.67 -11.52
CA HIS A 47 4.85 2.95 -12.14
C HIS A 47 4.90 4.08 -11.11
N TYR A 48 3.90 4.14 -10.22
CA TYR A 48 3.82 5.13 -9.15
C TYR A 48 5.05 5.07 -8.24
N PHE A 49 5.35 3.89 -7.68
CA PHE A 49 6.46 3.76 -6.74
C PHE A 49 7.82 3.94 -7.41
N GLU A 50 8.01 3.47 -8.65
CA GLU A 50 9.23 3.73 -9.42
C GLU A 50 9.47 5.24 -9.56
N LYS A 51 8.45 6.01 -9.95
CA LYS A 51 8.56 7.46 -10.13
C LYS A 51 8.69 8.20 -8.80
N ALA A 52 7.97 7.79 -7.77
CA ALA A 52 8.04 8.40 -6.45
C ALA A 52 9.44 8.22 -5.82
N LEU A 53 10.00 7.01 -5.87
CA LEU A 53 11.35 6.74 -5.37
C LEU A 53 12.42 7.49 -6.17
N ALA A 54 12.27 7.60 -7.50
CA ALA A 54 13.17 8.38 -8.34
C ALA A 54 13.13 9.88 -8.00
N ALA A 55 11.93 10.42 -7.71
CA ALA A 55 11.77 11.82 -7.30
C ALA A 55 12.36 12.08 -5.90
N ALA A 56 12.28 11.12 -4.98
CA ALA A 56 12.84 11.21 -3.63
C ALA A 56 14.35 10.86 -3.52
N ASN A 57 15.09 10.94 -4.63
CA ASN A 57 16.49 10.51 -4.68
C ASN A 57 17.51 11.57 -4.20
N GLY A 58 17.06 12.73 -3.73
CA GLY A 58 17.93 13.77 -3.19
C GLY A 58 18.64 13.35 -1.89
N LYS A 59 19.50 14.22 -1.37
CA LYS A 59 20.42 13.90 -0.25
C LYS A 59 20.04 14.56 1.07
N ASP A 60 19.07 15.47 1.04
CA ASP A 60 18.66 16.17 2.24
C ASP A 60 17.89 15.24 3.21
N VAL A 61 17.56 15.76 4.39
CA VAL A 61 16.87 14.96 5.41
C VAL A 61 15.43 14.64 5.00
N ALA A 62 14.75 15.55 4.30
CA ALA A 62 13.37 15.39 3.87
C ALA A 62 13.27 14.33 2.77
N ASP A 63 14.18 14.32 1.80
CA ASP A 63 14.31 13.32 0.73
C ASP A 63 14.57 11.92 1.30
N LYS A 64 15.49 11.82 2.27
CA LYS A 64 15.78 10.55 2.95
C LYS A 64 14.56 10.03 3.69
N PHE A 65 13.84 10.92 4.36
CA PHE A 65 12.63 10.54 5.07
C PHE A 65 11.52 10.12 4.11
N LEU A 66 11.23 10.93 3.09
CA LEU A 66 10.21 10.64 2.08
C LEU A 66 10.50 9.31 1.39
N ARG A 67 11.76 9.05 1.02
CA ARG A 67 12.18 7.75 0.49
C ARG A 67 11.95 6.63 1.50
N ASN A 68 12.36 6.76 2.76
CA ASN A 68 12.09 5.73 3.77
C ASN A 68 10.58 5.47 3.92
N HIS A 69 9.75 6.51 3.87
CA HIS A 69 8.30 6.41 3.93
C HIS A 69 7.73 5.64 2.74
N LEU A 70 8.12 5.99 1.51
CA LEU A 70 7.74 5.25 0.29
C LEU A 70 8.18 3.78 0.34
N GLN A 71 9.38 3.51 0.85
CA GLN A 71 9.85 2.12 1.01
C GLN A 71 9.03 1.34 2.05
N MET A 72 8.62 1.99 3.14
CA MET A 72 7.72 1.37 4.11
C MET A 72 6.33 1.11 3.54
N GLU A 73 5.79 2.03 2.73
CA GLU A 73 4.50 1.84 2.05
C GLU A 73 4.55 0.63 1.11
N ILE A 74 5.64 0.49 0.34
CA ILE A 74 5.91 -0.70 -0.48
C ILE A 74 5.97 -1.96 0.36
N ASP A 75 6.70 -1.94 1.48
CA ASP A 75 6.81 -3.10 2.38
C ASP A 75 5.44 -3.47 2.99
N HIS A 76 4.64 -2.49 3.43
CA HIS A 76 3.31 -2.71 3.97
C HIS A 76 2.38 -3.36 2.93
N ARG A 77 2.40 -2.86 1.69
CA ARG A 77 1.62 -3.42 0.59
C ARG A 77 2.05 -4.84 0.24
N ASN A 78 3.36 -5.10 0.19
CA ASN A 78 3.89 -6.45 -0.01
C ASN A 78 3.50 -7.41 1.11
N ILE A 79 3.54 -6.97 2.38
CA ILE A 79 3.12 -7.76 3.53
C ILE A 79 1.64 -8.16 3.39
N ILE A 80 0.76 -7.20 3.09
CA ILE A 80 -0.67 -7.47 2.89
C ILE A 80 -0.87 -8.44 1.71
N ASN A 81 -0.25 -8.16 0.55
CA ASN A 81 -0.35 -8.98 -0.64
C ASN A 81 0.12 -10.42 -0.41
N LEU A 82 1.18 -10.64 0.37
CA LEU A 82 1.68 -11.97 0.72
C LEU A 82 0.64 -12.76 1.53
N PHE A 83 0.19 -12.20 2.66
CA PHE A 83 -0.77 -12.89 3.55
C PHE A 83 -2.14 -13.08 2.89
N GLU A 84 -2.60 -12.12 2.09
CA GLU A 84 -3.83 -12.24 1.30
C GLU A 84 -3.69 -13.35 0.25
N ALA A 85 -2.59 -13.36 -0.49
CA ALA A 85 -2.37 -14.37 -1.52
C ALA A 85 -2.22 -15.78 -0.96
N HIS A 86 -1.61 -15.95 0.22
CA HIS A 86 -1.57 -17.23 0.93
C HIS A 86 -2.98 -17.68 1.34
N THR A 87 -3.81 -16.76 1.84
CA THR A 87 -5.21 -17.04 2.18
C THR A 87 -6.02 -17.47 0.95
N LEU A 88 -5.75 -16.87 -0.20
CA LEU A 88 -6.39 -17.19 -1.48
C LEU A 88 -5.78 -18.41 -2.21
N GLY A 89 -4.66 -18.95 -1.72
CA GLY A 89 -3.97 -20.08 -2.33
C GLY A 89 -3.40 -19.78 -3.72
N LEU A 90 -2.92 -18.54 -3.95
CA LEU A 90 -2.33 -18.16 -5.23
C LEU A 90 -0.99 -18.89 -5.48
N SER A 91 -0.64 -19.09 -6.75
CA SER A 91 0.66 -19.65 -7.13
C SER A 91 1.79 -18.69 -6.79
N SER A 92 2.99 -19.21 -6.50
CA SER A 92 4.17 -18.39 -6.23
C SER A 92 4.49 -17.40 -7.36
N GLU A 93 4.16 -17.74 -8.61
CA GLU A 93 4.31 -16.86 -9.77
C GLU A 93 3.36 -15.66 -9.67
N ASN A 94 2.08 -15.89 -9.38
CA ASN A 94 1.09 -14.83 -9.21
C ASN A 94 1.42 -13.94 -8.01
N ILE A 95 1.86 -14.54 -6.89
CA ILE A 95 2.35 -13.79 -5.72
C ILE A 95 3.49 -12.90 -6.15
N ARG A 96 4.52 -13.45 -6.79
CA ARG A 96 5.68 -12.66 -7.22
C ARG A 96 5.29 -11.50 -8.15
N ASN A 97 4.29 -11.71 -9.00
CA ASN A 97 3.76 -10.72 -9.94
C ASN A 97 2.86 -9.66 -9.27
N SER A 98 2.44 -9.81 -8.02
CA SER A 98 1.77 -8.75 -7.25
C SER A 98 2.72 -7.99 -6.32
N LEU A 99 3.95 -8.49 -6.11
CA LEU A 99 4.93 -7.80 -5.27
C LEU A 99 5.60 -6.61 -5.97
N LEU A 100 5.81 -5.56 -5.18
CA LEU A 100 6.44 -4.30 -5.55
C LEU A 100 7.93 -4.30 -5.17
N ASP A 101 8.76 -3.75 -6.06
CA ASP A 101 10.19 -3.57 -5.85
C ASP A 101 10.51 -2.31 -5.04
N GLY A 102 11.69 -2.27 -4.41
CA GLY A 102 12.20 -1.07 -3.74
C GLY A 102 11.89 -0.97 -2.25
N GLY A 103 11.19 -1.95 -1.67
CA GLY A 103 11.00 -2.10 -0.23
C GLY A 103 12.30 -2.26 0.55
N LYS A 104 12.23 -2.07 1.87
CA LYS A 104 13.37 -2.09 2.79
C LYS A 104 13.35 -3.29 3.73
N LEU A 105 12.17 -3.71 4.18
CA LEU A 105 11.96 -4.90 5.00
C LEU A 105 12.05 -6.16 4.15
N ILE A 106 11.48 -6.13 2.95
CA ILE A 106 11.59 -7.22 1.98
C ILE A 106 12.36 -6.67 0.76
N PRO A 107 13.71 -6.79 0.75
CA PRO A 107 14.50 -6.31 -0.37
C PRO A 107 14.11 -7.01 -1.68
N THR A 108 14.28 -6.35 -2.83
CA THR A 108 14.01 -6.93 -4.16
C THR A 108 14.64 -8.32 -4.36
N ALA A 109 15.86 -8.53 -3.85
CA ALA A 109 16.55 -9.81 -3.92
C ALA A 109 15.85 -10.96 -3.15
N GLN A 110 14.98 -10.63 -2.18
CA GLN A 110 14.23 -11.59 -1.38
C GLN A 110 12.78 -11.74 -1.82
N LEU A 111 12.26 -10.95 -2.77
CA LEU A 111 10.86 -11.07 -3.21
C LEU A 111 10.53 -12.44 -3.79
N ASN A 112 11.47 -13.05 -4.53
CA ASN A 112 11.30 -14.42 -5.01
C ASN A 112 11.24 -15.42 -3.85
N ALA A 113 12.05 -15.23 -2.80
CA ALA A 113 12.01 -16.11 -1.63
C ALA A 113 10.70 -15.92 -0.84
N ALA A 114 10.27 -14.67 -0.65
CA ALA A 114 9.02 -14.33 0.02
C ALA A 114 7.80 -14.93 -0.71
N ALA A 115 7.79 -14.92 -2.04
CA ALA A 115 6.70 -15.50 -2.83
C ALA A 115 6.66 -17.04 -2.84
N ASN A 116 7.73 -17.72 -2.40
CA ASN A 116 7.84 -19.19 -2.42
C ASN A 116 7.77 -19.82 -1.03
N THR A 117 7.49 -19.02 0.01
CA THR A 117 7.41 -19.49 1.39
C THR A 117 6.01 -19.29 1.94
N ASP A 118 5.70 -19.96 3.04
CA ASP A 118 4.47 -19.75 3.81
C ASP A 118 4.57 -18.53 4.75
N ASP A 119 3.50 -18.30 5.51
CA ASP A 119 3.40 -17.22 6.50
C ASP A 119 4.58 -17.19 7.47
N ASP A 120 5.03 -18.35 7.95
CA ASP A 120 6.14 -18.46 8.89
C ASP A 120 7.46 -18.01 8.25
N GLY A 121 7.73 -18.39 7.00
CA GLY A 121 8.91 -17.90 6.31
C GLY A 121 8.86 -16.42 5.93
N VAL A 122 7.66 -15.85 5.68
CA VAL A 122 7.50 -14.40 5.54
C VAL A 122 7.87 -13.70 6.85
N LEU A 123 7.39 -14.21 8.00
CA LEU A 123 7.76 -13.68 9.31
C LEU A 123 9.27 -13.78 9.56
N ASP A 124 9.92 -14.88 9.16
CA ASP A 124 11.37 -15.03 9.27
C ASP A 124 12.17 -14.03 8.44
N ILE A 125 11.65 -13.65 7.26
CA ILE A 125 12.24 -12.56 6.47
C ILE A 125 12.14 -11.24 7.24
N LEU A 126 10.95 -10.92 7.76
CA LEU A 126 10.68 -9.66 8.46
C LEU A 126 11.46 -9.54 9.78
N ARG A 127 11.64 -10.63 10.53
CA ARG A 127 12.43 -10.69 11.78
C ARG A 127 13.89 -10.28 11.61
N ARG A 128 14.45 -10.36 10.40
CA ARG A 128 15.83 -9.92 10.12
C ARG A 128 16.01 -8.41 10.30
N SER A 129 14.93 -7.65 10.19
CA SER A 129 14.94 -6.21 10.43
C SER A 129 14.69 -5.89 11.90
N SER A 130 15.74 -5.52 12.62
CA SER A 130 15.64 -5.12 14.05
C SER A 130 14.79 -3.87 14.29
N ARG A 131 14.44 -3.12 13.24
CA ARG A 131 13.59 -1.93 13.32
C ARG A 131 12.11 -2.25 13.15
N PHE A 132 11.78 -3.46 12.70
CA PHE A 132 10.40 -3.88 12.49
C PHE A 132 9.87 -4.58 13.74
N ASP A 133 8.66 -4.20 14.16
CA ASP A 133 8.02 -4.81 15.31
C ASP A 133 7.28 -6.07 14.86
N CYS A 134 8.03 -7.17 14.72
CA CYS A 134 7.47 -8.44 14.29
C CYS A 134 6.47 -9.01 15.31
N ASN A 135 6.66 -8.72 16.60
CA ASN A 135 5.73 -9.18 17.65
C ASN A 135 4.36 -8.52 17.48
N GLY A 136 4.33 -7.20 17.23
CA GLY A 136 3.10 -6.49 16.95
C GLY A 136 2.38 -7.00 15.69
N LEU A 137 3.14 -7.36 14.63
CA LEU A 137 2.55 -7.99 13.44
C LEU A 137 1.95 -9.36 13.76
N GLU A 138 2.64 -10.20 14.54
CA GLU A 138 2.14 -11.52 14.95
C GLU A 138 0.87 -11.43 15.80
N GLU A 139 0.76 -10.42 16.68
CA GLU A 139 -0.47 -10.14 17.42
C GLU A 139 -1.61 -9.77 16.48
N ALA A 140 -1.37 -8.86 15.53
CA ALA A 140 -2.35 -8.48 14.52
C ALA A 140 -2.78 -9.67 13.64
N LEU A 141 -1.85 -10.57 13.27
CA LEU A 141 -2.15 -11.79 12.52
C LEU A 141 -2.99 -12.78 13.32
N LYS A 142 -2.74 -12.92 14.62
CA LYS A 142 -3.59 -13.75 15.51
C LYS A 142 -5.01 -13.21 15.57
N GLU A 143 -5.16 -11.90 15.70
CA GLU A 143 -6.47 -11.25 15.69
C GLU A 143 -7.18 -11.39 14.34
N ALA A 144 -6.45 -11.17 13.24
CA ALA A 144 -6.93 -11.36 11.88
C ALA A 144 -7.46 -12.78 11.65
N LYS A 145 -6.76 -13.80 12.15
CA LYS A 145 -7.20 -15.19 12.09
C LYS A 145 -8.48 -15.44 12.89
N ASN A 146 -8.63 -14.81 14.06
CA ASN A 146 -9.83 -14.92 14.88
C ASN A 146 -11.05 -14.29 14.20
N LEU A 147 -10.85 -13.12 13.58
CA LEU A 147 -11.91 -12.37 12.89
C LEU A 147 -12.16 -12.82 11.44
N ARG A 148 -11.27 -13.66 10.89
CA ARG A 148 -11.29 -14.12 9.48
C ARG A 148 -11.24 -12.97 8.48
N THR A 149 -10.46 -11.95 8.79
CA THR A 149 -10.20 -10.78 7.94
C THR A 149 -8.77 -10.29 8.16
N LEU A 150 -8.14 -9.67 7.16
CA LEU A 150 -6.83 -9.04 7.31
C LEU A 150 -6.89 -7.61 7.88
N ASP A 151 -8.09 -7.08 8.18
CA ASP A 151 -8.27 -5.72 8.68
C ASP A 151 -7.37 -5.38 9.90
N PRO A 152 -7.19 -6.25 10.91
CA PRO A 152 -6.29 -5.96 12.03
C PRO A 152 -4.84 -5.72 11.61
N VAL A 153 -4.35 -6.45 10.60
CA VAL A 153 -3.00 -6.28 10.05
C VAL A 153 -2.89 -4.94 9.33
N VAL A 154 -3.90 -4.61 8.50
CA VAL A 154 -3.96 -3.34 7.76
C VAL A 154 -3.98 -2.15 8.73
N MET A 155 -4.87 -2.20 9.74
CA MET A 155 -4.98 -1.16 10.77
C MET A 155 -3.68 -1.00 11.57
N TRP A 156 -3.02 -2.11 11.92
CA TRP A 156 -1.74 -2.07 12.62
C TRP A 156 -0.63 -1.41 11.79
N LEU A 157 -0.53 -1.76 10.50
CA LEU A 157 0.44 -1.15 9.56
C LEU A 157 0.17 0.35 9.37
N HIS A 158 -1.08 0.75 9.17
CA HIS A 158 -1.47 2.16 9.06
C HIS A 158 -1.17 2.95 10.35
N GLY A 159 -1.46 2.37 11.52
CA GLY A 159 -1.17 2.99 12.81
C GLY A 159 0.33 3.24 12.99
N ARG A 160 1.17 2.31 12.51
CA ARG A 160 2.64 2.46 12.52
C ARG A 160 3.09 3.58 11.58
N GLU A 161 2.57 3.62 10.36
CA GLU A 161 2.87 4.67 9.37
C GLU A 161 2.50 6.06 9.90
N LYS A 162 1.30 6.21 10.48
CA LYS A 162 0.83 7.45 11.09
C LYS A 162 1.75 7.91 12.21
N LYS A 163 2.16 7.00 13.10
CA LYS A 163 3.10 7.31 14.20
C LYS A 163 4.43 7.80 13.67
N ASP A 164 4.95 7.20 12.61
CA ASP A 164 6.24 7.58 12.04
C ASP A 164 6.18 8.95 11.35
N LEU A 165 5.16 9.20 10.53
CA LEU A 165 4.91 10.51 9.91
C LEU A 165 4.74 11.63 10.97
N THR A 166 3.92 11.37 11.99
CA THR A 166 3.67 12.33 13.09
C THR A 166 4.96 12.67 13.83
N ARG A 167 5.73 11.64 14.23
CA ARG A 167 7.02 11.85 14.92
C ARG A 167 7.95 12.72 14.07
N MET A 168 7.97 12.51 12.77
CA MET A 168 8.96 13.10 11.87
C MET A 168 8.62 14.54 11.50
N SER A 169 7.33 14.89 11.44
CA SER A 169 6.92 16.30 11.34
C SER A 169 7.38 17.11 12.55
N TYR A 170 7.35 16.54 13.75
CA TYR A 170 7.81 17.24 14.96
C TYR A 170 9.34 17.34 15.07
N LEU A 171 10.08 16.32 14.60
CA LEU A 171 11.55 16.34 14.61
C LEU A 171 12.17 17.29 13.58
N HIS A 172 11.45 17.57 12.49
CA HIS A 172 11.94 18.39 11.38
C HIS A 172 10.93 19.47 10.97
N PRO A 173 10.61 20.43 11.86
CA PRO A 173 9.52 21.39 11.67
C PRO A 173 9.77 22.42 10.56
N LEU A 174 11.02 22.64 10.16
CA LEU A 174 11.42 23.59 9.10
C LEU A 174 11.72 22.87 7.76
N SER A 175 11.09 21.72 7.51
CA SER A 175 11.24 20.94 6.29
C SER A 175 9.90 20.77 5.56
N ALA A 176 9.85 19.97 4.49
CA ALA A 176 8.59 19.59 3.83
C ALA A 176 7.75 18.58 4.65
N LEU A 177 8.32 17.97 5.70
CA LEU A 177 7.69 16.89 6.45
C LEU A 177 6.39 17.27 7.19
N PRO A 178 6.26 18.46 7.81
CA PRO A 178 4.98 18.90 8.37
C PRO A 178 3.88 19.02 7.31
N VAL A 179 4.23 19.45 6.08
CA VAL A 179 3.26 19.54 4.98
C VAL A 179 2.83 18.15 4.52
N ILE A 180 3.77 17.21 4.38
CA ILE A 180 3.47 15.81 4.03
C ILE A 180 2.57 15.18 5.09
N HIS A 181 2.90 15.35 6.38
CA HIS A 181 2.08 14.85 7.47
C HIS A 181 0.67 15.45 7.45
N TYR A 182 0.54 16.76 7.22
CA TYR A 182 -0.77 17.41 7.07
C TYR A 182 -1.58 16.82 5.91
N ILE A 183 -0.96 16.60 4.74
CA ILE A 183 -1.63 15.99 3.59
C ILE A 183 -2.11 14.57 3.94
N SER A 184 -1.27 13.76 4.60
CA SER A 184 -1.63 12.42 5.07
C SER A 184 -2.84 12.45 6.01
N LEU A 185 -2.86 13.38 6.98
CA LEU A 185 -4.02 13.58 7.86
C LEU A 185 -5.28 13.97 7.09
N LYS A 186 -5.16 14.79 6.03
CA LYS A 186 -6.31 15.17 5.18
C LYS A 186 -6.82 14.01 4.33
N VAL A 187 -5.94 13.16 3.83
CA VAL A 187 -6.34 11.94 3.12
C VAL A 187 -7.07 11.00 4.07
N GLN A 188 -6.56 10.82 5.30
CA GLN A 188 -7.22 10.04 6.34
C GLN A 188 -8.60 10.64 6.66
N GLU A 189 -8.70 11.93 6.95
CA GLU A 189 -9.96 12.60 7.29
C GLU A 189 -11.04 12.40 6.21
N VAL A 190 -10.68 12.56 4.93
CA VAL A 190 -11.61 12.33 3.81
C VAL A 190 -12.03 10.86 3.71
N THR A 191 -11.12 9.93 4.02
CA THR A 191 -11.39 8.49 4.00
C THR A 191 -12.33 8.10 5.14
N ASP A 192 -12.06 8.58 6.35
CA ASP A 192 -12.88 8.36 7.54
C ASP A 192 -14.30 8.93 7.34
N LEU A 193 -14.41 10.17 6.85
CA LEU A 193 -15.70 10.77 6.51
C LEU A 193 -16.48 9.96 5.48
N ARG A 194 -15.80 9.45 4.45
CA ARG A 194 -16.44 8.58 3.44
C ARG A 194 -16.92 7.27 4.05
N LEU A 195 -16.14 6.67 4.94
CA LEU A 195 -16.48 5.44 5.64
C LEU A 195 -17.71 5.65 6.53
N ILE A 196 -17.74 6.73 7.32
CA ILE A 196 -18.89 7.13 8.15
C ILE A 196 -20.14 7.28 7.28
N VAL A 197 -20.09 8.12 6.24
CA VAL A 197 -21.27 8.42 5.41
C VAL A 197 -21.81 7.14 4.77
N ARG A 198 -20.93 6.28 4.23
CA ARG A 198 -21.33 5.00 3.63
C ARG A 198 -21.92 4.04 4.64
N GLY A 199 -21.28 3.87 5.79
CA GLY A 199 -21.77 2.96 6.82
C GLY A 199 -23.10 3.41 7.43
N VAL A 200 -23.27 4.71 7.69
CA VAL A 200 -24.57 5.26 8.12
C VAL A 200 -25.64 5.02 7.06
N THR A 201 -25.33 5.24 5.78
CA THR A 201 -26.27 4.99 4.67
C THR A 201 -26.61 3.49 4.53
N ALA A 202 -25.67 2.61 4.86
CA ALA A 202 -25.85 1.16 4.89
C ALA A 202 -26.50 0.62 6.17
N GLY A 203 -26.78 1.49 7.15
CA GLY A 203 -27.41 1.11 8.43
C GLY A 203 -26.47 0.45 9.44
N LEU A 204 -25.15 0.66 9.33
CA LEU A 204 -24.19 0.21 10.34
C LEU A 204 -24.37 0.99 11.66
N SER A 205 -24.13 0.32 12.78
CA SER A 205 -24.19 0.95 14.10
C SER A 205 -22.99 1.88 14.35
N ALA A 206 -23.14 2.81 15.28
CA ALA A 206 -22.06 3.73 15.65
C ALA A 206 -20.84 2.97 16.20
N GLU A 207 -21.05 1.90 16.97
CA GLU A 207 -19.97 1.09 17.54
C GLU A 207 -19.13 0.41 16.45
N VAL A 208 -19.76 -0.09 15.38
CA VAL A 208 -19.07 -0.71 14.24
C VAL A 208 -18.25 0.34 13.49
N LEU A 209 -18.80 1.54 13.30
CA LEU A 209 -18.12 2.65 12.64
C LEU A 209 -16.92 3.14 13.46
N GLU A 210 -17.08 3.34 14.76
CA GLU A 210 -16.01 3.79 15.67
C GLU A 210 -14.83 2.81 15.68
N ALA A 211 -15.10 1.50 15.68
CA ALA A 211 -14.07 0.47 15.65
C ALA A 211 -13.17 0.50 14.39
N HIS A 212 -13.63 1.10 13.28
CA HIS A 212 -12.86 1.19 12.03
C HIS A 212 -12.13 2.53 11.84
N ILE A 213 -12.47 3.55 12.64
CA ILE A 213 -11.94 4.92 12.52
C ILE A 213 -10.86 5.21 13.57
N LEU A 214 -11.03 4.63 14.76
CA LEU A 214 -10.13 4.81 15.92
C LEU A 214 -8.95 3.84 15.88
#